data_AF-A0A229VXP6-F1
#
_entry.id   AF-A0A229VXP6-F1
#
_cell.length_a   1.000
_cell.length_b   1.000
_cell.length_c   1.000
_cell.angle_alpha   90.00
_cell.angle_beta   90.00
_cell.angle_gamma   90.00
#
_symmetry.space_group_name_H-M   'P 1'
#
loop_
_entity.id
_entity.type
_entity.pdbx_description
1 polymer ?
#
loop_
_entity_poly.entity_id
_entity_poly.type
_entity_poly.pdbx_seq_one_letter_code
_entity_poly.pdbx_strand_id
1 'polypeptide(L)'
;MGRWVFDGVGYATRGEMCKARRDRYVELIAGGMNYTQAARAVGVSKRTGKVWRNGGASGGRRVQPSVVIRYAPVMHESKTISPRFLDLESRISIADWRHAGMGVREIARRLGRPASTVSRELARNTNPSTGEYEPNRAQRMSAGRRSRPKTAKVRAVPGLLDYIRRRLSDEWSPEQIMLRLRRDFPDNEAMH
;
A
#
# COMPACT_ATOMS: atom_id res chain seq x y z
N MET A 1 6.36 -52.77 -3.97
CA MET A 1 6.92 -51.46 -4.36
C MET A 1 5.90 -50.38 -4.02
N GLY A 2 6.26 -49.41 -3.17
CA GLY A 2 5.32 -48.48 -2.52
C GLY A 2 4.47 -47.66 -3.48
N ARG A 3 3.14 -47.78 -3.36
CA ARG A 3 2.16 -47.08 -4.21
C ARG A 3 2.15 -45.56 -3.98
N TRP A 4 2.69 -45.08 -2.85
CA TRP A 4 2.65 -43.68 -2.42
C TRP A 4 4.05 -43.24 -1.93
N VAL A 5 4.81 -42.61 -2.83
CA VAL A 5 6.17 -42.12 -2.55
C VAL A 5 6.25 -40.62 -2.87
N PHE A 6 6.90 -39.86 -2.00
CA PHE A 6 7.19 -38.44 -2.22
C PHE A 6 8.53 -38.09 -1.56
N ASP A 7 9.40 -37.42 -2.31
CA ASP A 7 10.74 -36.99 -1.86
C ASP A 7 11.60 -38.15 -1.32
N GLY A 8 11.54 -39.31 -1.99
CA GLY A 8 12.25 -40.53 -1.58
C GLY A 8 11.65 -41.27 -0.38
N VAL A 9 10.61 -40.73 0.28
CA VAL A 9 9.93 -41.34 1.43
C VAL A 9 8.68 -42.09 0.99
N GLY A 10 8.52 -43.33 1.46
CA GLY A 10 7.30 -44.12 1.28
C GLY A 10 6.27 -43.84 2.38
N TYR A 11 5.00 -43.69 2.01
CA TYR A 11 3.89 -43.40 2.92
C TYR A 11 2.90 -44.56 2.97
N ALA A 12 2.29 -44.80 4.13
CA ALA A 12 1.33 -45.88 4.31
C ALA A 12 0.02 -45.61 3.54
N THR A 13 -0.39 -44.33 3.49
CA THR A 13 -1.60 -43.92 2.76
C THR A 13 -1.36 -42.78 1.77
N ARG A 14 -2.23 -42.69 0.75
CA ARG A 14 -2.27 -41.53 -0.16
C ARG A 14 -2.51 -40.22 0.60
N GLY A 15 -3.30 -40.25 1.67
CA GLY A 15 -3.63 -39.08 2.48
C GLY A 15 -2.40 -38.49 3.16
N GLU A 16 -1.55 -39.33 3.74
CA GLU A 16 -0.29 -38.94 4.38
C GLU A 16 0.70 -38.36 3.37
N MET A 17 0.87 -39.00 2.21
CA MET A 17 1.70 -38.46 1.13
C MET A 17 1.20 -37.07 0.68
N CYS A 18 -0.12 -36.90 0.53
CA CYS A 18 -0.72 -35.61 0.18
C CYS A 18 -0.58 -34.56 1.29
N LYS A 19 -0.47 -34.97 2.55
CA LYS A 19 -0.15 -34.07 3.68
C LYS A 19 1.30 -33.63 3.60
N ALA A 20 2.23 -34.56 3.44
CA ALA A 20 3.66 -34.25 3.28
C ALA A 20 3.94 -33.31 2.09
N ARG A 21 3.25 -33.49 0.96
CA ARG A 21 3.32 -32.55 -0.18
C ARG A 21 2.84 -31.14 0.16
N ARG A 22 1.79 -31.02 0.98
CA ARG A 22 1.27 -29.72 1.44
C ARG A 22 2.24 -29.05 2.41
N ASP A 23 2.81 -29.82 3.34
CA ASP A 23 3.76 -29.30 4.33
C ASP A 23 5.02 -28.78 3.62
N ARG A 24 5.58 -29.56 2.68
CA ARG A 24 6.72 -29.14 1.85
C ARG A 24 6.42 -27.90 1.00
N TYR A 25 5.20 -27.78 0.49
CA TYR A 25 4.76 -26.61 -0.26
C TYR A 25 4.75 -25.33 0.59
N VAL A 26 4.30 -25.44 1.84
CA VAL A 26 4.29 -24.32 2.81
C VAL A 26 5.72 -23.89 3.16
N GLU A 27 6.62 -24.85 3.39
CA GLU A 27 8.04 -24.57 3.64
C GLU A 27 8.70 -23.80 2.49
N LEU A 28 8.48 -24.23 1.25
CA LEU A 28 9.05 -23.56 0.07
C LEU A 28 8.54 -22.12 -0.07
N ILE A 29 7.27 -21.87 0.22
CA ILE A 29 6.71 -20.52 0.23
C ILE A 29 7.29 -19.67 1.37
N ALA A 30 7.45 -20.24 2.56
CA ALA A 30 8.08 -19.57 3.69
C ALA A 30 9.55 -19.21 3.39
N GLY A 31 10.25 -20.04 2.62
CA GLY A 31 11.58 -19.78 2.06
C GLY A 31 11.62 -18.76 0.92
N GLY A 32 10.51 -18.08 0.61
CA GLY A 32 10.45 -17.02 -0.41
C GLY A 32 10.18 -17.50 -1.84
N MET A 33 9.96 -18.80 -2.06
CA MET A 33 9.65 -19.33 -3.39
C MET A 33 8.25 -18.89 -3.84
N ASN A 34 8.12 -18.51 -5.12
CA ASN A 34 6.82 -18.19 -5.71
C ASN A 34 5.90 -19.44 -5.70
N TYR A 35 4.59 -19.29 -5.49
CA TYR A 35 3.66 -20.43 -5.44
C TYR A 35 3.67 -21.32 -6.67
N THR A 36 3.96 -20.76 -7.85
CA THR A 36 4.01 -21.54 -9.08
C THR A 36 5.26 -22.44 -9.11
N GLN A 37 6.38 -21.93 -8.61
CA GLN A 37 7.62 -22.70 -8.45
C GLN A 37 7.45 -23.76 -7.34
N ALA A 38 6.88 -23.37 -6.19
CA ALA A 38 6.61 -24.29 -5.08
C ALA A 38 5.65 -25.43 -5.49
N ALA A 39 4.61 -25.13 -6.27
CA ALA A 39 3.69 -26.16 -6.79
C ALA A 39 4.40 -27.15 -7.72
N ARG A 40 5.27 -26.65 -8.60
CA ARG A 40 6.08 -27.48 -9.50
C ARG A 40 7.04 -28.36 -8.71
N ALA A 41 7.70 -27.82 -7.69
CA ALA A 41 8.68 -28.53 -6.86
C ALA A 41 8.06 -29.71 -6.08
N VAL A 42 6.83 -29.58 -5.60
CA VAL A 42 6.11 -30.67 -4.90
C VAL A 42 5.32 -31.60 -5.85
N GLY A 43 5.44 -31.40 -7.17
CA GLY A 43 4.81 -32.24 -8.19
C GLY A 43 3.28 -32.08 -8.28
N VAL A 44 2.75 -30.87 -8.08
CA VAL A 44 1.31 -30.57 -8.25
C VAL A 44 1.05 -29.48 -9.29
N SER A 45 -0.17 -29.45 -9.82
CA SER A 45 -0.56 -28.42 -10.78
C SER A 45 -0.55 -27.02 -10.15
N LYS A 46 -0.33 -25.98 -10.98
CA LYS A 46 -0.45 -24.57 -10.56
C LYS A 46 -1.81 -24.27 -9.92
N ARG A 47 -2.90 -24.87 -10.42
CA ARG A 47 -4.26 -24.73 -9.88
C ARG A 47 -4.34 -25.29 -8.47
N THR A 48 -3.79 -26.48 -8.23
CA THR A 48 -3.72 -27.13 -6.92
C THR A 48 -2.92 -26.28 -5.94
N GLY A 49 -1.75 -25.77 -6.34
CA GLY A 49 -0.96 -24.85 -5.52
C GLY A 49 -1.73 -23.57 -5.17
N LYS A 50 -2.45 -22.97 -6.13
CA LYS A 50 -3.28 -21.78 -5.86
C LYS A 50 -4.39 -22.07 -4.85
N VAL A 51 -5.02 -23.24 -4.89
CA VAL A 51 -6.03 -23.66 -3.90
C VAL A 51 -5.39 -23.89 -2.53
N TRP A 52 -4.19 -24.48 -2.45
CA TRP A 52 -3.47 -24.62 -1.18
C TRP A 52 -3.07 -23.28 -0.58
N ARG A 53 -2.76 -22.28 -1.42
CA ARG A 53 -2.41 -20.93 -0.95
C ARG A 53 -3.61 -20.09 -0.54
N ASN A 54 -4.68 -20.09 -1.32
CA ASN A 54 -5.79 -19.14 -1.16
C ASN A 54 -7.06 -19.78 -0.56
N GLY A 55 -7.06 -21.10 -0.35
CA GLY A 55 -8.27 -21.87 -0.13
C GLY A 55 -9.10 -22.02 -1.41
N GLY A 56 -10.22 -22.73 -1.32
CA GLY A 56 -11.14 -22.90 -2.44
C GLY A 56 -12.32 -23.80 -2.12
N ALA A 57 -13.24 -23.95 -3.06
CA ALA A 57 -14.31 -24.94 -3.00
C ALA A 57 -13.95 -26.13 -3.89
N SER A 58 -13.96 -27.34 -3.33
CA SER A 58 -13.81 -28.59 -4.08
C SER A 58 -14.92 -29.53 -3.66
N GLY A 59 -15.75 -30.00 -4.61
CA GLY A 59 -16.86 -30.91 -4.32
C GLY A 59 -17.86 -30.37 -3.28
N GLY A 60 -18.13 -29.07 -3.27
CA GLY A 60 -19.08 -28.44 -2.34
C GLY A 60 -18.54 -28.13 -0.94
N ARG A 61 -17.31 -28.55 -0.60
CA ARG A 61 -16.68 -28.27 0.71
C ARG A 61 -15.63 -27.16 0.60
N ARG A 62 -15.66 -26.20 1.52
CA ARG A 62 -14.61 -25.16 1.63
C ARG A 62 -13.33 -25.81 2.16
N VAL A 63 -12.26 -25.71 1.39
CA VAL A 63 -10.90 -26.05 1.78
C VAL A 63 -10.24 -24.78 2.29
N GLN A 64 -9.83 -24.77 3.55
CA GLN A 64 -9.10 -23.66 4.15
C GLN A 64 -7.70 -23.54 3.51
N PRO A 65 -7.17 -22.32 3.36
CA PRO A 65 -5.80 -22.11 2.91
C PRO A 65 -4.81 -22.85 3.83
N SER A 66 -3.86 -23.57 3.24
CA SER A 66 -2.73 -24.20 3.96
C SER A 66 -1.58 -23.22 4.19
N VAL A 67 -1.57 -22.08 3.48
CA VAL A 67 -0.64 -20.97 3.70
C VAL A 67 -1.38 -19.85 4.42
N VAL A 68 -0.91 -19.45 5.60
CA VAL A 68 -1.40 -18.25 6.27
C VAL A 68 -0.76 -17.03 5.60
N ILE A 69 -1.39 -16.49 4.56
CA ILE A 69 -1.03 -15.17 4.05
C ILE A 69 -1.53 -14.15 5.07
N ARG A 70 -0.63 -13.70 5.97
CA ARG A 70 -0.83 -12.44 6.67
C ARG A 70 -0.66 -11.33 5.64
N TYR A 71 -1.76 -10.89 5.04
CA TYR A 71 -1.77 -9.59 4.39
C TYR A 71 -1.34 -8.59 5.46
N ALA A 72 -0.19 -7.95 5.27
CA ALA A 72 0.11 -6.75 6.04
C ALA A 72 -1.13 -5.84 5.87
N PRO A 73 -1.69 -5.31 6.96
CA PRO A 73 -2.89 -4.49 6.86
C PRO A 73 -2.62 -3.39 5.81
N VAL A 74 -3.45 -3.37 4.77
CA VAL A 74 -3.39 -2.33 3.71
C VAL A 74 -3.71 -0.95 4.27
N MET A 75 -4.24 -0.91 5.49
CA MET A 75 -4.38 0.28 6.30
C MET A 75 -2.99 0.74 6.74
N HIS A 76 -2.46 1.77 6.09
CA HIS A 76 -1.38 2.54 6.69
C HIS A 76 -1.93 3.14 7.97
N GLU A 77 -1.49 2.61 9.11
CA GLU A 77 -1.64 3.31 10.38
C GLU A 77 -1.17 4.74 10.18
N SER A 78 -2.06 5.70 10.35
CA SER A 78 -1.73 7.10 10.18
C SER A 78 -0.75 7.48 11.29
N LYS A 79 0.56 7.41 11.00
CA LYS A 79 1.59 7.74 11.98
C LYS A 79 1.38 9.17 12.49
N THR A 80 1.23 9.31 13.81
CA THR A 80 1.20 10.60 14.48
C THR A 80 2.54 11.30 14.26
N ILE A 81 2.54 12.39 13.48
CA ILE A 81 3.78 13.07 13.10
C ILE A 81 4.38 13.87 14.25
N SER A 82 3.54 14.52 15.05
CA SER A 82 3.96 15.28 16.23
C SER A 82 2.74 15.62 17.09
N PRO A 83 2.88 15.73 18.42
CA PRO A 83 1.81 16.19 19.30
C PRO A 83 1.25 17.56 18.94
N ARG A 84 1.96 18.39 18.16
CA ARG A 84 1.45 19.70 17.71
C ARG A 84 0.29 19.58 16.70
N PHE A 85 0.24 18.48 15.94
CA PHE A 85 -0.77 18.27 14.92
C PHE A 85 -1.87 17.33 15.44
N LEU A 86 -3.09 17.54 14.96
CA LEU A 86 -4.14 16.53 15.10
C LEU A 86 -3.75 15.30 14.27
N ASP A 87 -3.92 14.11 14.84
CA ASP A 87 -3.85 12.82 14.15
C ASP A 87 -5.21 12.44 13.56
N LEU A 88 -5.33 11.24 12.98
CA LEU A 88 -6.59 10.78 12.41
C LEU A 88 -7.61 10.48 13.51
N GLU A 89 -7.20 9.83 14.60
CA GLU A 89 -8.07 9.52 15.74
C GLU A 89 -8.71 10.77 16.33
N SER A 90 -7.94 11.82 16.60
CA SER A 90 -8.48 13.10 17.07
C SER A 90 -9.51 13.68 16.10
N ARG A 91 -9.32 13.51 14.79
CA ARG A 91 -10.27 14.00 13.78
C ARG A 91 -11.54 13.15 13.73
N ILE A 92 -11.44 11.83 13.91
CA ILE A 92 -12.59 10.94 14.03
C ILE A 92 -13.41 11.36 15.26
N SER A 93 -12.77 11.56 16.41
CA SER A 93 -13.46 12.03 17.63
C SER A 93 -14.13 13.40 17.44
N ILE A 94 -13.48 14.34 16.72
CA ILE A 94 -14.10 15.64 16.37
C ILE A 94 -15.38 15.43 15.56
N ALA A 95 -15.38 14.55 14.55
CA ALA A 95 -16.56 14.27 13.75
C ALA A 95 -17.68 13.64 14.58
N ASP A 96 -17.38 12.59 15.34
CA ASP A 96 -18.36 11.88 16.17
C ASP A 96 -19.03 12.83 17.16
N TRP A 97 -18.24 13.64 17.87
CA TRP A 97 -18.79 14.59 18.83
C TRP A 97 -19.52 15.75 18.16
N ARG A 98 -19.13 16.13 16.95
CA ARG A 98 -19.87 17.13 16.18
C ARG A 98 -21.23 16.59 15.72
N HIS A 99 -21.28 15.34 15.28
CA HIS A 99 -22.53 14.64 14.97
C HIS A 99 -23.42 14.49 16.21
N ALA A 100 -22.83 14.28 17.38
CA ALA A 100 -23.53 14.28 18.67
C ALA A 100 -23.96 15.69 19.15
N GLY A 101 -23.79 16.73 18.35
CA GLY A 101 -24.25 18.09 18.65
C GLY A 101 -23.34 18.90 19.59
N MET A 102 -22.12 18.41 19.93
CA MET A 102 -21.24 19.16 20.82
C MET A 102 -20.68 20.44 20.18
N GLY A 103 -20.57 21.47 21.01
CA GLY A 103 -19.93 22.73 20.68
C GLY A 103 -18.40 22.61 20.62
N VAL A 104 -17.76 23.54 19.90
CA VAL A 104 -16.30 23.57 19.69
C VAL A 104 -15.51 23.58 21.00
N ARG A 105 -15.97 24.33 22.02
CA ARG A 105 -15.29 24.43 23.32
C ARG A 105 -15.32 23.11 24.10
N GLU A 106 -16.43 22.38 24.03
CA GLU A 106 -16.59 21.06 24.66
C GLU A 106 -15.63 20.06 24.03
N ILE A 107 -15.65 19.96 22.69
CA ILE A 107 -14.76 19.09 21.91
C ILE A 107 -13.30 19.38 22.24
N ALA A 108 -12.92 20.66 22.29
CA ALA A 108 -11.55 21.06 22.59
C ALA A 108 -11.11 20.65 24.00
N ARG A 109 -11.99 20.78 25.00
CA ARG A 109 -11.71 20.34 26.37
C ARG A 109 -11.47 18.83 26.43
N ARG A 110 -12.30 18.04 25.74
CA ARG A 110 -12.15 16.57 25.67
C ARG A 110 -10.86 16.13 24.99
N LEU A 111 -10.42 16.84 23.95
CA LEU A 111 -9.13 16.58 23.29
C LEU A 111 -7.91 17.06 24.08
N GLY A 112 -8.10 17.84 25.15
CA GLY A 112 -7.00 18.55 25.81
C GLY A 112 -6.32 19.57 24.89
N ARG A 113 -7.09 20.24 24.01
CA ARG A 113 -6.57 21.20 23.02
C ARG A 113 -7.19 22.58 23.19
N PRO A 114 -6.52 23.65 22.74
CA PRO A 114 -7.14 24.96 22.64
C PRO A 114 -8.36 24.94 21.71
N ALA A 115 -9.44 25.64 22.09
CA ALA A 115 -10.66 25.76 21.27
C ALA A 115 -10.38 26.34 19.87
N SER A 116 -9.35 27.19 19.75
CA SER A 116 -8.91 27.73 18.47
C SER A 116 -8.37 26.66 17.52
N THR A 117 -7.86 25.53 18.03
CA THR A 117 -7.38 24.41 17.21
C THR A 117 -8.55 23.70 16.53
N VAL A 118 -9.58 23.36 17.31
CA VAL A 118 -10.78 22.67 16.80
C VAL A 118 -11.57 23.58 15.86
N SER A 119 -11.75 24.86 16.21
CA SER A 119 -12.40 25.85 15.35
C SER A 119 -11.70 25.97 13.99
N ARG A 120 -10.36 26.14 14.00
CA ARG A 120 -9.55 26.26 12.79
C ARG A 120 -9.48 24.97 11.98
N GLU A 121 -9.64 23.80 12.59
CA GLU A 121 -9.72 22.51 11.91
C GLU A 121 -11.03 22.39 11.15
N LEU A 122 -12.16 22.60 11.84
CA LEU A 122 -13.51 22.56 11.25
C LEU A 122 -13.62 23.57 10.10
N ALA A 123 -13.28 24.84 10.35
CA ALA A 123 -13.39 25.90 9.35
C ALA A 123 -12.58 25.64 8.07
N ARG A 124 -11.45 24.93 8.15
CA ARG A 124 -10.58 24.67 6.98
C ARG A 124 -10.86 23.38 6.24
N ASN A 125 -11.53 22.42 6.89
CA ASN A 125 -11.62 21.05 6.40
C ASN A 125 -13.06 20.52 6.29
N THR A 126 -14.07 21.25 6.78
CA THR A 126 -15.46 20.98 6.43
C THR A 126 -15.63 20.98 4.91
N ASN A 127 -16.34 19.99 4.40
CA ASN A 127 -16.57 19.85 2.97
C ASN A 127 -17.60 20.89 2.51
N PRO A 128 -17.25 21.81 1.59
CA PRO A 128 -18.19 22.84 1.14
C PRO A 128 -19.41 22.28 0.39
N SER A 129 -19.29 21.09 -0.22
CA SER A 129 -20.38 20.51 -1.01
C SER A 129 -21.40 19.77 -0.16
N THR A 130 -20.97 19.08 0.90
CA THR A 130 -21.85 18.32 1.80
C THR A 130 -22.18 19.09 3.07
N GLY A 131 -21.37 20.09 3.43
CA GLY A 131 -21.44 20.78 4.73
C GLY A 131 -20.92 19.94 5.91
N GLU A 132 -20.52 18.69 5.65
CA GLU A 132 -20.11 17.75 6.69
C GLU A 132 -18.60 17.81 6.95
N TYR A 133 -18.22 17.47 8.18
CA TYR A 133 -16.82 17.34 8.56
C TYR A 133 -16.37 15.88 8.39
N GLU A 134 -15.60 15.63 7.33
CA GLU A 134 -15.11 14.29 6.98
C GLU A 134 -13.65 14.07 7.45
N PRO A 135 -13.39 13.21 8.45
CA PRO A 135 -12.06 13.02 9.05
C PRO A 135 -10.97 12.58 8.07
N ASN A 136 -11.28 11.60 7.22
CA ASN A 136 -10.33 11.05 6.24
C ASN A 136 -9.94 12.08 5.18
N ARG A 137 -10.91 12.88 4.73
CA ARG A 137 -10.67 14.00 3.81
C ARG A 137 -9.81 15.06 4.48
N ALA A 138 -10.14 15.45 5.71
CA ALA A 138 -9.37 16.41 6.49
C ALA A 138 -7.90 15.96 6.69
N GLN A 139 -7.68 14.68 6.99
CA GLN A 139 -6.34 14.09 7.11
C GLN A 139 -5.57 14.15 5.79
N ARG A 140 -6.19 13.75 4.68
CA ARG A 140 -5.59 13.84 3.34
C ARG A 140 -5.22 15.27 2.96
N MET A 141 -6.11 16.23 3.21
CA MET A 141 -5.84 17.65 2.95
C MET A 141 -4.71 18.19 3.82
N SER A 142 -4.65 17.81 5.10
CA SER A 142 -3.57 18.19 6.00
C SER A 142 -2.21 17.64 5.52
N ALA A 143 -2.17 16.38 5.11
CA ALA A 143 -0.97 15.75 4.55
C ALA A 143 -0.54 16.42 3.23
N GLY A 144 -1.48 16.68 2.33
CA GLY A 144 -1.21 17.35 1.05
C GLY A 144 -0.63 18.75 1.24
N ARG A 145 -1.21 19.56 2.13
CA ARG A 145 -0.71 20.91 2.46
C ARG A 145 0.70 20.88 3.07
N ARG A 146 1.04 19.81 3.79
CA ARG A 146 2.36 19.67 4.42
C ARG A 146 3.48 19.34 3.44
N SER A 147 3.16 18.63 2.36
CA SER A 147 4.14 18.15 1.37
C SER A 147 5.08 19.26 0.87
N ARG A 148 4.65 20.54 0.93
CA ARG A 148 5.39 21.75 0.51
C ARG A 148 6.35 21.44 -0.64
N PRO A 149 5.82 20.90 -1.75
CA PRO A 149 6.66 20.41 -2.83
C PRO A 149 7.42 21.60 -3.41
N LYS A 150 8.75 21.46 -3.52
CA LYS A 150 9.55 22.43 -4.29
C LYS A 150 9.08 22.36 -5.74
N THR A 151 9.03 23.50 -6.43
CA THR A 151 8.76 23.52 -7.87
C THR A 151 9.77 22.60 -8.55
N ALA A 152 9.29 21.55 -9.21
CA ALA A 152 10.17 20.63 -9.93
C ALA A 152 10.94 21.41 -11.00
N LYS A 153 12.25 21.16 -11.15
CA LYS A 153 13.13 21.81 -12.15
C LYS A 153 12.48 21.83 -13.54
N VAL A 154 11.87 20.71 -13.92
CA VAL A 154 11.14 20.50 -15.17
C VAL A 154 10.00 21.50 -15.41
N ARG A 155 9.38 22.02 -14.34
CA ARG A 155 8.34 23.06 -14.42
C ARG A 155 8.88 24.48 -14.29
N ALA A 156 10.05 24.64 -13.68
CA ALA A 156 10.68 25.94 -13.47
C ALA A 156 11.48 26.41 -14.70
N VAL A 157 12.02 25.47 -15.48
CA VAL A 157 12.91 25.74 -16.61
C VAL A 157 12.12 25.63 -17.91
N PRO A 158 11.92 26.74 -18.65
CA PRO A 158 11.21 26.71 -19.93
C PRO A 158 11.85 25.73 -20.91
N GLY A 159 11.03 24.93 -21.61
CA GLY A 159 11.49 23.98 -22.62
C GLY A 159 12.08 22.66 -22.11
N LEU A 160 12.45 22.55 -20.82
CA LEU A 160 13.02 21.30 -20.26
C LEU A 160 12.00 20.15 -20.28
N LEU A 161 10.74 20.42 -19.95
CA LEU A 161 9.68 19.40 -20.00
C LEU A 161 9.45 18.89 -21.42
N ASP A 162 9.41 19.79 -22.40
CA ASP A 162 9.15 19.42 -23.80
C ASP A 162 10.35 18.67 -24.38
N TYR A 163 11.57 19.05 -24.02
CA TYR A 163 12.78 18.30 -24.35
C TYR A 163 12.73 16.87 -23.80
N ILE A 164 12.44 16.71 -22.50
CA ILE A 164 12.34 15.39 -21.86
C ILE A 164 11.23 14.56 -22.52
N ARG A 165 10.04 15.13 -22.74
CA ARG A 165 8.91 14.45 -23.39
C ARG A 165 9.29 13.96 -24.78
N ARG A 166 9.92 14.80 -25.60
CA ARG A 166 10.35 14.43 -26.94
C ARG A 166 11.34 13.27 -26.91
N ARG A 167 12.35 13.32 -26.04
CA ARG A 167 13.34 12.25 -25.92
C ARG A 167 12.76 10.94 -25.38
N LEU A 168 11.80 11.02 -24.45
CA LEU A 168 11.06 9.83 -23.99
C LEU A 168 10.22 9.23 -25.13
N SER A 169 9.63 10.06 -25.99
CA SER A 169 8.95 9.58 -27.22
C SER A 169 9.91 8.96 -28.22
N ASP A 170 11.17 9.38 -28.23
CA ASP A 170 12.25 8.78 -29.03
C ASP A 170 12.80 7.48 -28.39
N GLU A 171 12.18 6.95 -27.32
CA GLU A 171 12.58 5.77 -26.55
C GLU A 171 13.92 5.90 -25.79
N TRP A 172 14.33 7.12 -25.46
CA TRP A 172 15.56 7.34 -24.69
C TRP A 172 15.35 7.02 -23.21
N SER A 173 16.34 6.39 -22.59
CA SER A 173 16.38 6.20 -21.14
C SER A 173 16.58 7.54 -20.41
N PRO A 174 16.07 7.68 -19.17
CA PRO A 174 16.30 8.87 -18.35
C PRO A 174 17.79 9.25 -18.21
N GLU A 175 18.68 8.27 -18.09
CA GLU A 175 20.13 8.49 -18.01
C GLU A 175 20.70 9.10 -19.31
N GLN A 176 20.25 8.62 -20.47
CA GLN A 176 20.65 9.19 -21.77
C GLN A 176 20.19 10.64 -21.93
N ILE A 177 18.96 10.95 -21.50
CA ILE A 177 18.42 12.31 -21.53
C ILE A 177 19.26 13.23 -20.65
N MET A 178 19.63 12.79 -19.44
CA MET A 178 20.47 13.56 -18.52
C MET A 178 21.85 13.88 -19.13
N LEU A 179 22.53 12.87 -19.69
CA LEU A 179 23.84 13.07 -20.33
C LEU A 179 23.74 14.00 -21.53
N ARG A 180 22.63 13.93 -22.27
CA ARG A 180 22.42 14.75 -23.45
C ARG A 180 22.09 16.21 -23.13
N LEU A 181 21.40 16.49 -22.03
CA LEU A 181 21.09 17.87 -21.60
C LEU A 181 22.36 18.72 -21.46
N ARG A 182 23.45 18.18 -20.89
CA ARG A 182 24.74 18.87 -20.76
C ARG A 182 25.40 19.18 -22.10
N ARG A 183 25.18 18.32 -23.10
CA ARG A 183 25.78 18.46 -24.43
C ARG A 183 24.99 19.36 -25.36
N ASP A 184 23.66 19.26 -25.31
CA ASP A 184 22.77 20.05 -26.16
C ASP A 184 22.58 21.48 -25.62
N PHE A 185 22.79 21.70 -24.32
CA PHE A 185 22.66 23.00 -23.65
C PHE A 185 23.87 23.33 -22.75
N PRO A 186 25.09 23.48 -23.33
CA PRO A 186 26.31 23.69 -22.55
C PRO A 186 26.32 25.02 -21.79
N ASP A 187 25.70 26.06 -22.36
CA ASP A 187 25.69 27.42 -21.79
C ASP A 187 24.47 27.70 -20.90
N ASN A 188 23.62 26.70 -20.65
CA ASN A 188 22.40 26.85 -19.87
C ASN A 188 22.38 25.86 -18.70
N GLU A 189 23.00 26.27 -17.60
CA GLU A 189 23.06 25.49 -16.35
C GLU A 189 21.68 25.13 -15.79
N ALA A 190 20.66 25.93 -16.11
CA ALA A 190 19.30 25.62 -15.69
C ALA A 190 18.76 24.36 -16.40
N MET A 191 19.33 23.90 -17.51
CA MET A 191 18.88 22.71 -18.25
C MET A 191 19.45 21.39 -17.71
N HIS A 192 20.57 21.39 -16.98
CA HIS A 192 21.25 20.17 -16.52
C HIS A 192 21.54 20.14 -15.03
#